data_AF-H2D478-F1
#
_entry.id   AF-H2D478-F1
#
_cell.length_a   1.000
_cell.length_b   1.000
_cell.length_c   1.000
_cell.angle_alpha   90.00
_cell.angle_beta   90.00
_cell.angle_gamma   90.00
#
_symmetry.space_group_name_H-M   'P 1'
#
loop_
_entity.id
_entity.type
_entity.pdbx_description
1 polymer ?
#
loop_
_entity_poly.entity_id
_entity_poly.type
_entity_poly.pdbx_seq_one_letter_code
_entity_poly.pdbx_strand_id
1 'polypeptide(L)' 'GMIKAAEEAIGGAAGGDTKIGESANNGAAADADSVKNIAKGMKGIVDAAGTAAG' A
#
# COMPACT_ATOMS: atom_id res chain seq x y z
N GLY A 1 -7.32 -10.25 -9.76
CA GLY A 1 -6.15 -10.42 -10.66
C GLY A 1 -5.05 -9.46 -10.23
N MET A 2 -3.78 -9.81 -10.44
CA MET A 2 -2.62 -9.06 -9.94
C MET A 2 -2.67 -7.55 -10.26
N ILE A 3 -3.13 -7.17 -11.46
CA ILE A 3 -3.25 -5.76 -11.87
C ILE A 3 -4.21 -4.97 -10.96
N LYS A 4 -5.38 -5.52 -10.63
CA LYS A 4 -6.36 -4.84 -9.77
C LYS A 4 -5.85 -4.68 -8.33
N ALA A 5 -5.11 -5.68 -7.82
CA ALA A 5 -4.51 -5.58 -6.49
C ALA A 5 -3.36 -4.55 -6.45
N ALA A 6 -2.58 -4.45 -7.53
CA ALA A 6 -1.56 -3.41 -7.68
C ALA A 6 -2.17 -2.00 -7.74
N GLU A 7 -3.29 -1.84 -8.43
CA GLU A 7 -3.99 -0.56 -8.53
C GLU A 7 -4.52 -0.07 -7.17
N GLU A 8 -5.09 -0.97 -6.36
CA GLU A 8 -5.51 -0.65 -4.98
C GLU A 8 -4.31 -0.30 -4.06
N ALA A 9 -3.17 -1.00 -4.23
CA ALA A 9 -1.95 -0.69 -3.49
C ALA A 9 -1.40 0.71 -3.83
N ILE A 10 -1.38 1.06 -5.12
CA ILE A 10 -0.92 2.36 -5.62
C ILE A 10 -1.85 3.48 -5.14
N GLY A 11 -3.17 3.27 -5.22
CA GLY A 11 -4.15 4.25 -4.73
C GLY A 11 -4.01 4.56 -3.24
N GLY A 12 -3.67 3.56 -2.42
CA GLY A 12 -3.37 3.76 -0.99
C GLY A 12 -2.09 4.54 -0.72
N ALA A 13 -1.12 4.50 -1.64
CA ALA A 13 0.19 5.15 -1.50
C ALA A 13 0.26 6.55 -2.12
N ALA A 14 -0.59 6.85 -3.12
CA ALA A 14 -0.55 8.11 -3.87
C ALA A 14 -1.09 9.34 -3.13
N GLY A 15 -1.64 9.17 -1.92
CA GLY A 15 -2.23 10.27 -1.13
C GLY A 15 -1.26 11.02 -0.22
N GLY A 16 0.02 10.62 -0.14
CA GLY A 16 1.00 11.26 0.73
C GLY A 16 1.87 12.28 -0.01
N ASP A 17 1.84 13.55 0.41
CA ASP A 17 2.68 14.62 -0.16
C ASP A 17 4.14 14.60 0.34
N THR A 18 4.45 13.73 1.31
CA THR A 18 5.75 13.63 1.96
C THR A 18 6.66 12.60 1.28
N LYS A 19 7.96 12.85 1.29
CA LYS A 19 8.94 11.90 0.75
C LYS A 19 9.05 10.65 1.64
N ILE A 20 9.42 9.51 1.07
CA ILE A 20 9.80 8.33 1.86
C ILE A 20 11.01 8.68 2.71
N GLY A 21 10.95 8.38 4.01
CA GLY A 21 11.99 8.73 4.97
C GLY A 21 11.97 10.19 5.43
N GLU A 22 10.89 10.93 5.16
CA GLU A 22 10.67 12.25 5.75
C GLU A 22 10.66 12.15 7.29
N SER A 23 11.49 12.98 7.94
CA SER A 23 11.59 13.04 9.41
C SER A 23 10.95 14.33 9.97
N ALA A 24 10.07 14.96 9.19
CA ALA A 24 9.24 16.03 9.71
C ALA A 24 8.16 15.46 10.64
N ASN A 25 8.04 16.02 11.85
CA ASN A 25 7.01 15.68 12.83
C ASN A 25 7.17 14.30 13.53
N ASN A 26 8.31 14.09 14.21
CA ASN A 26 8.67 12.90 15.03
C ASN A 26 7.63 12.53 16.10
N GLY A 27 6.50 11.96 15.69
CA GLY A 27 5.40 11.58 16.59
C GLY A 27 4.00 11.71 15.99
N ALA A 28 3.83 12.31 14.81
CA ALA A 28 2.56 12.21 14.10
C ALA A 28 2.31 10.77 13.66
N ALA A 29 1.12 10.28 13.96
CA ALA A 29 0.65 9.02 13.41
C ALA A 29 0.49 9.15 11.89
N ALA A 30 0.92 8.13 11.16
CA ALA A 30 0.59 8.00 9.76
C ALA A 30 -0.93 7.87 9.57
N ASP A 31 -1.43 8.27 8.41
CA ASP A 31 -2.83 8.06 8.06
C ASP A 31 -3.15 6.55 8.08
N ALA A 32 -4.02 6.16 9.01
CA ALA A 32 -4.30 4.76 9.29
C ALA A 32 -4.98 4.06 8.10
N ASP A 33 -5.75 4.78 7.29
CA ASP A 33 -6.45 4.21 6.15
C ASP A 33 -5.51 4.05 4.96
N SER A 34 -4.60 5.01 4.73
CA SER A 34 -3.51 4.86 3.77
C SER A 34 -2.66 3.62 4.08
N VAL A 35 -2.19 3.46 5.33
CA VAL A 35 -1.37 2.31 5.75
C VAL A 35 -2.11 0.99 5.55
N LYS A 36 -3.39 0.91 5.93
CA LYS A 36 -4.21 -0.31 5.76
C LYS A 36 -4.43 -0.65 4.29
N ASN A 37 -4.70 0.35 3.44
CA ASN A 37 -4.97 0.12 2.02
C ASN A 37 -3.73 -0.35 1.28
N ILE A 38 -2.56 0.21 1.58
CA ILE A 38 -1.27 -0.28 1.07
C ILE A 38 -1.06 -1.75 1.47
N ALA A 39 -1.24 -2.08 2.76
CA ALA A 39 -1.06 -3.44 3.25
C ALA A 39 -2.02 -4.44 2.59
N LYS A 40 -3.29 -4.07 2.42
CA LYS A 40 -4.29 -4.89 1.73
C LYS A 40 -3.96 -5.10 0.25
N GLY A 41 -3.56 -4.03 -0.45
CA GLY A 41 -3.14 -4.11 -1.85
C GLY A 41 -1.95 -5.04 -2.03
N MET A 42 -0.92 -4.92 -1.19
CA MET A 42 0.24 -5.83 -1.19
C MET A 42 -0.17 -7.29 -0.95
N LYS A 43 -1.04 -7.54 0.02
CA LYS A 43 -1.57 -8.89 0.27
C LYS A 43 -2.34 -9.43 -0.95
N GLY A 44 -3.17 -8.61 -1.58
CA GLY A 44 -3.90 -8.99 -2.79
C GLY A 44 -2.98 -9.37 -3.96
N ILE A 45 -1.83 -8.68 -4.09
CA ILE A 45 -0.81 -9.02 -5.10
C ILE A 45 -0.18 -10.38 -4.77
N VAL A 46 0.21 -10.61 -3.52
CA VAL A 46 0.82 -11.88 -3.08
C VAL A 46 -0.16 -13.04 -3.26
N ASP A 47 -1.41 -12.87 -2.84
CA ASP A 47 -2.45 -13.90 -3.01
C ASP A 47 -2.70 -14.21 -4.49
N ALA A 48 -2.73 -13.17 -5.35
CA ALA A 48 -2.91 -13.35 -6.79
C ALA A 48 -1.70 -13.98 -7.47
N ALA A 49 -0.48 -13.69 -7.02
CA ALA A 49 0.74 -14.32 -7.49
C ALA A 49 0.81 -15.80 -7.05
N GLY A 50 0.47 -16.09 -5.79
CA GLY A 50 0.40 -17.45 -5.25
C GLY A 50 -0.67 -18.30 -5.94
N THR A 51 -1.82 -17.70 -6.26
CA THR A 51 -2.89 -18.36 -7.05
C THR A 51 -2.47 -18.62 -8.49
N ALA A 52 -1.64 -17.76 -9.09
CA ALA A 52 -1.19 -17.93 -10.47
C ALA A 52 -0.01 -18.91 -10.63
N ALA A 53 0.66 -19.27 -9.54
CA ALA A 53 1.80 -20.19 -9.53
C ALA A 53 1.40 -21.67 -9.32
N GLY A 54 0.12 -21.95 -9.06
CA GLY A 54 -0.47 -23.29 -8.96
C GLY A 54 -1.45 -23.57 -10.10
#